data_AF-A0A8E0VH57-F1
#
_entry.id   AF-A0A8E0VH57-F1
#
_cell.length_a   1.000
_cell.length_b   1.000
_cell.length_c   1.000
_cell.angle_alpha   90.00
_cell.angle_beta   90.00
_cell.angle_gamma   90.00
#
_symmetry.space_group_name_H-M   'P 1'
#
loop_
_entity.id
_entity.type
_entity.pdbx_description
1 polymer ?
#
loop_
_entity_poly.entity_id
_entity_poly.type
_entity_poly.pdbx_seq_one_letter_code
_entity_poly.pdbx_strand_id
1 'polypeptide(L)'
;MGLMTKMLCLVACAIGVVCTVAPIIVERESVKHKDTTDGKYKGAVTCMFIAFFISTGGLIVLFVTLCCSCNDLCMGIVIVMVGCASMFFAICAYALMKNSTFPLQADKPNAPEWLFGSIVASAGVILCSLTMAVS
;
A
#
# COMPACT_ATOMS: atom_id res chain seq x y z
N MET A 1 -21.52 13.86 -6.41
CA MET A 1 -20.35 14.27 -7.20
C MET A 1 -19.45 13.05 -7.36
N GLY A 2 -19.42 12.40 -8.53
CA GLY A 2 -19.02 10.98 -8.57
C GLY A 2 -17.68 10.66 -9.24
N LEU A 3 -17.44 11.16 -10.45
CA LEU A 3 -16.43 10.55 -11.32
C LEU A 3 -14.99 11.01 -11.03
N MET A 4 -14.77 12.31 -10.81
CA MET A 4 -13.42 12.86 -10.59
C MET A 4 -12.79 12.30 -9.30
N THR A 5 -13.54 12.23 -8.21
CA THR A 5 -13.04 11.68 -6.93
C THR A 5 -12.78 10.18 -7.02
N LYS A 6 -13.63 9.42 -7.73
CA LYS A 6 -13.40 8.00 -8.01
C LYS A 6 -12.12 7.79 -8.83
N MET A 7 -11.87 8.63 -9.83
CA MET A 7 -10.64 8.58 -10.62
C MET A 7 -9.41 8.91 -9.76
N LEU A 8 -9.47 9.92 -8.90
CA LEU A 8 -8.39 10.25 -7.98
C LEU A 8 -8.10 9.11 -6.99
N CYS A 9 -9.14 8.50 -6.41
CA CYS A 9 -9.00 7.31 -5.57
C CYS A 9 -8.36 6.15 -6.32
N LEU A 10 -8.75 5.91 -7.58
CA LEU A 10 -8.20 4.83 -8.40
C LEU A 10 -6.72 5.05 -8.69
N VAL A 11 -6.33 6.27 -9.07
CA VAL A 11 -4.91 6.62 -9.29
C VAL A 11 -4.11 6.48 -7.99
N ALA A 12 -4.62 6.96 -6.86
CA ALA A 12 -3.95 6.84 -5.56
C ALA A 12 -3.78 5.37 -5.14
N CYS A 13 -4.80 4.53 -5.33
CA CYS A 13 -4.71 3.09 -5.09
C CYS A 13 -3.70 2.42 -6.04
N ALA A 14 -3.68 2.78 -7.32
CA ALA A 14 -2.73 2.23 -8.29
C ALA A 14 -1.28 2.57 -7.90
N ILE A 15 -1.02 3.81 -7.48
CA ILE A 15 0.28 4.22 -6.94
C ILE A 15 0.62 3.41 -5.69
N GLY A 16 -0.32 3.24 -4.76
CA GLY A 16 -0.13 2.41 -3.56
C GLY A 16 0.24 0.95 -3.88
N VAL A 17 -0.37 0.35 -4.91
CA VAL A 17 -0.01 -0.99 -5.40
C VAL A 17 1.41 -1.00 -5.97
N VAL A 18 1.78 -0.03 -6.81
CA VAL A 18 3.14 0.05 -7.36
C VAL A 18 4.19 0.23 -6.25
N CYS A 19 3.91 1.10 -5.28
CA CYS A 19 4.78 1.35 -4.13
C CYS A 19 4.92 0.16 -3.16
N THR A 20 4.01 -0.81 -3.20
CA THR A 20 4.11 -2.06 -2.42
C THR A 20 4.74 -3.20 -3.22
N VAL A 21 4.57 -3.23 -4.55
CA VAL A 21 5.19 -4.25 -5.43
C VAL A 21 6.69 -3.98 -5.66
N ALA A 22 7.07 -2.73 -5.90
CA ALA A 22 8.45 -2.36 -6.16
C ALA A 22 9.44 -2.83 -5.07
N PRO A 23 9.19 -2.65 -3.76
CA PRO A 23 10.11 -3.14 -2.73
C PRO A 23 10.15 -4.67 -2.65
N ILE A 24 9.06 -5.37 -2.99
CA ILE A 24 9.05 -6.84 -3.08
C ILE A 24 9.97 -7.32 -4.20
N ILE A 25 10.00 -6.61 -5.33
CA ILE A 25 10.89 -6.93 -6.47
C ILE A 25 12.34 -6.64 -6.11
N VAL A 26 12.61 -5.53 -5.41
CA VAL A 26 13.97 -5.17 -4.96
C VAL A 26 14.53 -6.19 -3.97
N GLU A 27 13.71 -6.64 -3.02
CA GLU A 27 14.12 -7.58 -1.96
C GLU A 27 14.03 -9.06 -2.36
N ARG A 28 13.61 -9.36 -3.60
CA ARG A 28 13.45 -10.71 -4.16
C ARG A 28 14.65 -11.61 -3.92
N GLU A 29 15.84 -11.09 -4.21
CA GLU A 29 17.09 -11.88 -4.17
C GLU A 29 17.52 -12.12 -2.72
N SER A 30 17.35 -11.11 -1.86
CA SER A 30 17.56 -11.17 -0.40
C SER A 30 16.62 -12.18 0.28
N VAL A 31 15.35 -12.28 -0.16
CA VAL A 31 14.39 -13.27 0.35
C VAL A 31 14.72 -14.70 -0.14
N LYS A 32 15.34 -14.84 -1.31
CA LYS A 32 15.67 -16.14 -1.91
C LYS A 32 16.93 -16.74 -1.28
N HIS A 33 17.88 -15.92 -0.84
CA HIS A 33 19.07 -16.35 -0.09
C HIS A 33 18.77 -16.43 1.41
N LYS A 34 18.16 -17.55 1.79
CA LYS A 34 17.47 -17.83 3.07
C LYS A 34 18.34 -17.92 4.34
N ASP A 35 19.66 -17.90 4.26
CA ASP A 35 20.46 -18.50 5.33
C ASP A 35 20.72 -17.64 6.58
N THR A 36 20.36 -16.35 6.60
CA THR A 36 20.53 -15.53 7.83
C THR A 36 19.60 -14.32 7.89
N THR A 37 18.32 -14.52 7.61
CA THR A 37 17.37 -13.40 7.64
C THR A 37 16.84 -13.15 9.05
N ASP A 38 17.25 -12.03 9.67
CA ASP A 38 16.80 -11.57 10.99
C ASP A 38 15.26 -11.59 11.09
N GLY A 39 14.71 -12.00 12.24
CA GLY A 39 13.26 -12.09 12.47
C GLY A 39 12.53 -10.77 12.18
N LYS A 40 13.21 -9.64 12.37
CA LYS A 40 12.70 -8.30 12.01
C LYS A 40 12.51 -8.13 10.50
N TYR A 41 13.46 -8.57 9.69
CA TYR A 41 13.37 -8.48 8.24
C TYR A 41 12.26 -9.38 7.69
N LYS A 42 12.14 -10.61 8.21
CA LYS A 42 11.05 -11.52 7.83
C LYS A 42 9.67 -10.93 8.18
N GLY A 43 9.57 -10.28 9.34
CA GLY A 43 8.37 -9.52 9.73
C GLY A 43 8.07 -8.35 8.79
N ALA A 44 9.11 -7.63 8.35
CA ALA A 44 8.97 -6.50 7.42
C ALA A 44 8.44 -6.95 6.05
N VAL A 45 9.03 -8.01 5.49
CA VAL A 45 8.58 -8.60 4.21
C VAL A 45 7.15 -9.13 4.33
N THR A 46 6.79 -9.75 5.45
CA THR A 46 5.41 -10.20 5.67
C THR A 46 4.43 -9.04 5.70
N CYS A 47 4.77 -7.95 6.39
CA CYS A 47 3.95 -6.73 6.42
C CYS A 47 3.82 -6.08 5.03
N MET A 48 4.87 -6.11 4.20
CA MET A 48 4.81 -5.66 2.81
C MET A 48 3.80 -6.46 1.99
N PHE A 49 3.83 -7.79 2.07
CA PHE A 49 2.89 -8.64 1.35
C PHE A 49 1.45 -8.40 1.80
N ILE A 50 1.22 -8.25 3.10
CA ILE A 50 -0.11 -7.93 3.64
C ILE A 50 -0.59 -6.57 3.10
N ALA A 51 0.25 -5.54 3.15
CA ALA A 51 -0.07 -4.22 2.61
C ALA A 51 -0.41 -4.29 1.11
N PHE A 52 0.35 -5.06 0.33
CA PHE A 52 0.10 -5.28 -1.10
C PHE A 52 -1.29 -5.91 -1.35
N PHE A 53 -1.66 -6.96 -0.60
CA PHE A 53 -2.97 -7.59 -0.76
C PHE A 53 -4.12 -6.64 -0.38
N ILE A 54 -3.94 -5.83 0.67
CA ILE A 54 -4.93 -4.85 1.09
C ILE A 54 -5.11 -3.76 0.02
N SER A 55 -4.01 -3.18 -0.48
CA SER A 55 -4.05 -2.16 -1.53
C SER A 55 -4.63 -2.70 -2.84
N THR A 56 -4.29 -3.94 -3.22
CA THR A 56 -4.83 -4.61 -4.40
C THR A 56 -6.33 -4.92 -4.23
N GLY A 57 -6.73 -5.39 -3.05
CA GLY A 57 -8.14 -5.61 -2.71
C GLY A 57 -8.95 -4.31 -2.80
N GLY A 58 -8.41 -3.20 -2.29
CA GLY A 58 -9.02 -1.87 -2.43
C GLY A 58 -9.20 -1.43 -3.88
N LEU A 59 -8.18 -1.67 -4.71
CA LEU A 59 -8.22 -1.35 -6.13
C LEU A 59 -9.29 -2.16 -6.87
N ILE A 60 -9.43 -3.46 -6.55
CA ILE A 60 -10.49 -4.32 -7.12
C ILE A 60 -11.88 -3.80 -6.71
N VAL A 61 -12.07 -3.45 -5.43
CA VAL A 61 -13.34 -2.88 -4.94
C VAL A 61 -13.69 -1.59 -5.67
N LEU A 62 -12.70 -0.71 -5.91
CA LEU A 62 -12.86 0.51 -6.70
C LEU A 62 -13.26 0.23 -8.16
N PHE A 63 -12.69 -0.80 -8.79
CA PHE A 63 -13.07 -1.21 -10.14
C PHE A 63 -14.51 -1.71 -10.22
N VAL A 64 -14.94 -2.53 -9.25
CA VAL A 64 -16.32 -3.01 -9.18
C VAL A 64 -17.31 -1.84 -9.02
N THR A 65 -16.92 -0.80 -8.27
CA THR A 65 -17.74 0.40 -8.09
C THR A 65 -17.86 1.30 -9.31
N LEU A 66 -16.94 1.18 -10.28
CA LEU A 66 -17.10 1.86 -11.57
C LEU A 66 -18.13 1.16 -12.45
N CYS A 67 -18.32 -0.15 -12.28
CA CYS A 67 -19.26 -0.95 -13.06
C CYS A 67 -20.65 -1.04 -12.42
N CYS A 68 -20.77 -0.89 -11.10
CA CYS A 68 -22.03 -1.02 -10.36
C CYS A 68 -22.40 0.29 -9.63
N SER A 69 -23.67 0.70 -9.72
CA SER A 69 -24.23 1.81 -8.94
C SER A 69 -24.40 1.42 -7.46
N CYS A 70 -23.29 1.35 -6.74
CA CYS A 70 -23.29 1.18 -5.29
C CYS A 70 -23.41 2.55 -4.59
N ASN A 71 -23.99 2.56 -3.38
CA ASN A 71 -24.10 3.76 -2.57
C ASN A 71 -22.72 4.34 -2.25
N ASP A 72 -22.47 5.58 -2.66
CA ASP A 72 -21.17 6.25 -2.57
C ASP A 72 -20.69 6.37 -1.11
N LEU A 73 -21.62 6.51 -0.15
CA LEU A 73 -21.31 6.66 1.28
C LEU A 73 -20.76 5.37 1.89
N CYS A 74 -21.39 4.22 1.62
CA CYS A 74 -20.89 2.91 2.07
C CYS A 74 -19.52 2.61 1.45
N MET A 75 -19.32 2.98 0.19
CA MET A 75 -18.07 2.74 -0.53
C MET A 75 -16.93 3.62 -0.01
N GLY A 76 -17.21 4.89 0.27
CA GLY A 76 -16.26 5.79 0.93
C GLY A 76 -15.72 5.20 2.23
N ILE A 77 -16.61 4.68 3.10
CA ILE A 77 -16.21 4.07 4.38
C ILE A 77 -15.32 2.83 4.17
N VAL A 78 -15.67 1.94 3.24
CA VAL A 78 -14.88 0.74 2.96
C VAL A 78 -13.48 1.12 2.45
N ILE A 79 -13.38 2.07 1.54
CA ILE A 79 -12.10 2.51 0.97
C ILE A 79 -11.25 3.25 2.01
N VAL A 80 -11.84 4.05 2.90
CA VAL A 80 -11.13 4.63 4.06
C VAL A 80 -10.51 3.53 4.91
N MET A 81 -11.27 2.48 5.25
CA MET A 81 -10.77 1.37 6.07
C MET A 81 -9.61 0.63 5.40
N VAL A 82 -9.70 0.40 4.09
CA VAL A 82 -8.62 -0.19 3.30
C VAL A 82 -7.37 0.72 3.27
N GLY A 83 -7.57 2.03 3.10
CA GLY A 83 -6.51 3.04 3.18
C GLY A 83 -5.80 3.02 4.53
N CYS A 84 -6.54 3.04 5.63
CA CYS A 84 -5.99 2.98 6.99
C CYS A 84 -5.23 1.67 7.25
N ALA A 85 -5.80 0.53 6.87
CA ALA A 85 -5.17 -0.77 7.08
C ALA A 85 -3.87 -0.90 6.26
N SER A 86 -3.88 -0.52 4.98
CA SER A 86 -2.67 -0.53 4.15
C SER A 86 -1.59 0.41 4.69
N MET A 87 -1.96 1.61 5.15
CA MET A 87 -1.05 2.57 5.75
C MET A 87 -0.38 2.01 7.01
N PHE A 88 -1.16 1.37 7.90
CA PHE A 88 -0.63 0.77 9.13
C PHE A 88 0.43 -0.29 8.83
N PHE A 89 0.12 -1.24 7.94
CA PHE A 89 1.07 -2.28 7.57
C PHE A 89 2.29 -1.75 6.82
N ALA A 90 2.15 -0.70 6.00
CA ALA A 90 3.26 -0.02 5.35
C ALA A 90 4.20 0.66 6.36
N ILE A 91 3.66 1.31 7.39
CA ILE A 91 4.45 1.90 8.49
C ILE A 91 5.19 0.83 9.27
N CYS A 92 4.52 -0.29 9.63
CA CYS A 92 5.17 -1.40 10.32
C CYS A 92 6.31 -2.01 9.48
N ALA A 93 6.08 -2.22 8.17
CA ALA A 93 7.11 -2.71 7.27
C ALA A 93 8.31 -1.75 7.21
N TYR A 94 8.06 -0.44 7.16
CA TYR A 94 9.09 0.59 7.11
C TYR A 94 9.93 0.60 8.39
N ALA A 95 9.28 0.60 9.55
CA ALA A 95 9.94 0.59 10.85
C ALA A 95 10.78 -0.69 11.06
N LEU A 96 10.29 -1.84 10.61
CA LEU A 96 11.01 -3.11 10.72
C LEU A 96 12.21 -3.18 9.77
N MET A 97 12.09 -2.68 8.53
CA MET A 97 13.23 -2.63 7.59
C MET A 97 14.32 -1.67 8.05
N LYS A 98 13.96 -0.47 8.54
CA LYS A 98 14.93 0.49 9.05
C LYS A 98 15.71 -0.03 10.27
N ASN A 99 15.09 -0.91 11.07
CA ASN A 99 15.71 -1.54 12.23
C ASN A 99 16.38 -2.89 11.91
N SER A 100 16.46 -3.29 10.64
CA SER A 100 17.14 -4.50 10.20
C SER A 100 18.58 -4.18 9.76
N THR A 101 19.50 -5.11 10.01
CA THR A 101 20.95 -4.97 9.76
C THR A 101 21.37 -5.29 8.32
N PHE A 102 20.42 -5.41 7.39
CA PHE A 102 20.73 -5.76 6.01
C PHE A 102 21.38 -4.59 5.25
N PRO A 103 22.48 -4.82 4.49
CA PRO A 103 23.12 -3.77 3.72
C PRO A 103 22.20 -3.30 2.58
N LEU A 104 21.92 -2.00 2.56
CA LEU A 104 21.16 -1.34 1.51
C LEU A 104 21.98 -1.33 0.20
N GLN A 105 21.44 -1.92 -0.87
CA GLN A 105 22.06 -1.86 -2.20
C GLN A 105 21.82 -0.47 -2.83
N ALA A 106 22.89 0.24 -3.19
CA ALA A 106 22.85 1.66 -3.56
C ALA A 106 22.37 1.97 -5.00
N ASP A 107 22.16 0.96 -5.85
CA ASP A 107 21.85 1.17 -7.29
C ASP A 107 20.35 1.34 -7.61
N LYS A 108 19.46 1.14 -6.64
CA LYS A 108 18.00 1.29 -6.82
C LYS A 108 17.39 2.01 -5.62
N PRO A 109 16.27 2.74 -5.80
CA PRO A 109 15.51 3.26 -4.67
C PRO A 109 15.26 2.15 -3.67
N ASN A 110 15.68 2.40 -2.43
CA ASN A 110 15.74 1.38 -1.40
C ASN A 110 14.33 0.95 -1.00
N ALA A 111 14.17 -0.30 -0.58
CA ALA A 111 12.88 -0.81 -0.10
C ALA A 111 12.13 0.12 0.89
N PRO A 112 12.78 0.77 1.88
CA PRO A 112 12.14 1.79 2.72
C PRO A 112 11.65 3.05 1.99
N GLU A 113 12.29 3.49 0.91
CA GLU A 113 11.88 4.67 0.14
C GLU A 113 10.58 4.39 -0.63
N TRP A 114 10.44 3.19 -1.18
CA TRP A 114 9.19 2.74 -1.81
C TRP A 114 8.05 2.63 -0.80
N LEU A 115 8.33 2.13 0.40
CA LEU A 115 7.36 2.06 1.48
C LEU A 115 6.89 3.45 1.92
N PHE A 116 7.80 4.43 1.95
CA PHE A 116 7.41 5.81 2.21
C PHE A 116 6.42 6.32 1.15
N GLY A 117 6.66 6.01 -0.12
CA GLY A 117 5.69 6.26 -1.21
C GLY A 117 4.34 5.58 -0.96
N SER A 118 4.33 4.35 -0.46
CA SER A 118 3.10 3.64 -0.10
C SER A 118 2.32 4.33 1.03
N ILE A 119 3.01 4.87 2.04
CA ILE A 119 2.38 5.57 3.16
C ILE A 119 1.68 6.84 2.66
N VAL A 120 2.36 7.62 1.81
CA VAL A 120 1.80 8.84 1.21
C VAL A 120 0.62 8.51 0.28
N ALA A 121 0.74 7.46 -0.52
CA ALA A 121 -0.35 7.00 -1.38
C ALA A 121 -1.59 6.59 -0.56
N SER A 122 -1.43 5.82 0.51
CA SER A 122 -2.53 5.44 1.40
C SER A 122 -3.17 6.64 2.09
N ALA A 123 -2.39 7.65 2.50
CA ALA A 123 -2.94 8.91 3.01
C ALA A 123 -3.79 9.65 1.95
N GLY A 124 -3.34 9.66 0.69
CA GLY A 124 -4.12 10.17 -0.44
C GLY A 124 -5.44 9.42 -0.63
N VAL A 125 -5.41 8.08 -0.56
CA VAL A 125 -6.64 7.25 -0.62
C VAL A 125 -7.62 7.61 0.50
N ILE A 126 -7.14 7.79 1.72
CA ILE A 126 -7.97 8.18 2.88
C ILE A 126 -8.60 9.56 2.64
N LEU A 127 -7.82 10.56 2.23
CA LEU A 127 -8.33 11.91 1.97
C LEU A 127 -9.38 11.92 0.86
N CYS A 128 -9.10 11.24 -0.26
CA CYS A 128 -10.04 11.15 -1.37
C CYS A 128 -11.32 10.41 -0.96
N SER A 129 -11.22 9.33 -0.18
CA SER A 129 -12.40 8.58 0.25
C SER A 129 -13.24 9.31 1.31
N LEU A 130 -12.63 10.11 2.18
CA LEU A 130 -13.36 11.03 3.05
C LEU A 130 -14.13 12.08 2.24
N THR A 131 -13.53 12.63 1.17
CA THR A 131 -14.25 13.58 0.30
C THR A 131 -15.43 12.93 -0.43
N MET A 132 -15.41 11.61 -0.68
CA MET A 132 -16.57 10.89 -1.22
C MET A 132 -17.64 10.61 -0.17
N ALA A 133 -17.28 10.43 1.09
CA ALA A 133 -18.22 10.08 2.17
C ALA A 133 -19.04 11.28 2.67
N VAL A 134 -18.53 12.50 2.49
CA VAL A 134 -19.16 13.75 2.97
C VAL A 134 -19.96 14.46 1.86
N SER A 135 -19.86 14.00 0.60
CA SER A 135 -20.54 14.58 -0.58
C SER A 135 -21.84 13.88 -0.92
#